data_AF-Q2IHL6-F1
#
_entry.id   AF-Q2IHL6-F1
#
_cell.length_a   1.000
_cell.length_b   1.000
_cell.length_c   1.000
_cell.angle_alpha   90.00
_cell.angle_beta   90.00
_cell.angle_gamma   90.00
#
_symmetry.space_group_name_H-M   'P 1'
#
loop_
_entity.id
_entity.type
_entity.pdbx_description
1 polymer ?
#
loop_
_entity_poly.entity_id
_entity_poly.type
_entity_poly.pdbx_seq_one_letter_code
_entity_poly.pdbx_strand_id
1 'polypeptide(L)'
;MGEMFGALAKHYHEGGWMMHPILASLIVVVGLVVDRALALYFQASVDKEGFLRGLKEHIYRGDLDRAISFCASQKKTPLVSVIKAGLINVPKGEADVQAAMDEATLRESPKIEKRTGYLAMLGNVATLLGLLGTIVGLIGAFGAVANASPADKATILANSISEAMNCTAFGLLTAIPALVAYSVLQGKSQQMLDDINETSVSVLNLIVANRDKMKLPATVPSEE
;
A
#
# COMPACT_ATOMS: atom_id res chain seq x y z
N MET A 1 -16.17 -18.38 20.05
CA MET A 1 -14.92 -17.59 19.97
C MET A 1 -13.93 -17.94 21.09
N GLY A 2 -14.33 -18.00 22.37
CA GLY A 2 -13.41 -18.28 23.50
C GLY A 2 -12.60 -19.58 23.40
N GLU A 3 -13.20 -20.69 22.93
CA GLU A 3 -12.49 -21.97 22.79
C GLU A 3 -11.41 -21.95 21.70
N MET A 4 -11.64 -21.23 20.60
CA MET A 4 -10.67 -21.10 19.51
C MET A 4 -9.45 -20.27 19.93
N PHE A 5 -9.67 -19.19 20.69
CA PHE A 5 -8.58 -18.40 21.26
C PHE A 5 -7.81 -19.18 22.33
N GLY A 6 -8.50 -19.96 23.17
CA GLY A 6 -7.86 -20.85 24.14
C GLY A 6 -6.99 -21.92 23.48
N ALA A 7 -7.47 -22.51 22.38
CA ALA A 7 -6.68 -23.45 21.59
C ALA A 7 -5.45 -22.77 20.97
N LEU A 8 -5.59 -21.60 20.35
CA LEU A 8 -4.45 -20.88 19.76
C LEU A 8 -3.41 -20.48 20.81
N ALA A 9 -3.84 -20.02 21.99
CA ALA A 9 -2.93 -19.67 23.08
C ALA A 9 -2.15 -20.89 23.59
N LYS A 10 -2.80 -22.06 23.67
CA LYS A 10 -2.15 -23.31 24.04
C LYS A 10 -1.06 -23.71 23.01
N HIS A 11 -1.40 -23.74 21.72
CA HIS A 11 -0.43 -24.09 20.67
C HIS A 11 0.70 -23.05 20.52
N TYR A 12 0.44 -21.78 20.86
CA TYR A 12 1.46 -20.74 20.91
C TYR A 12 2.49 -21.03 22.00
N HIS A 13 2.03 -21.36 23.23
CA HIS A 13 2.93 -21.72 24.33
C HIS A 13 3.71 -23.00 24.06
N GLU A 14 3.09 -23.97 23.37
CA GLU A 14 3.75 -25.22 22.95
C GLU A 14 4.73 -25.02 21.78
N GLY A 15 4.70 -23.88 21.10
CA GLY A 15 5.59 -23.57 19.97
C GLY A 15 6.96 -23.00 20.36
N GLY A 16 7.23 -22.89 21.66
CA GLY A 16 8.53 -22.50 22.19
C GLY A 16 9.00 -21.10 21.81
N TRP A 17 10.32 -20.88 21.91
CA TRP A 17 10.95 -19.56 21.77
C TRP A 17 10.75 -18.94 20.37
N MET A 18 10.77 -19.77 19.30
CA MET A 18 10.67 -19.30 17.91
C MET A 18 9.31 -18.68 17.57
N MET A 19 8.35 -18.81 18.47
CA MET A 19 7.05 -18.19 18.33
C MET A 19 7.07 -16.66 18.58
N HIS A 20 8.04 -16.12 19.33
CA HIS A 20 8.13 -14.68 19.60
C HIS A 20 8.51 -13.86 18.36
N PRO A 21 9.52 -14.22 17.54
CA PRO A 21 9.80 -13.55 16.28
C PRO A 21 8.61 -13.57 15.31
N ILE A 22 7.89 -14.69 15.22
CA ILE A 22 6.70 -14.83 14.36
C ILE A 22 5.61 -13.86 14.83
N LEU A 23 5.34 -13.80 16.14
CA LEU A 23 4.39 -12.85 16.70
C LEU A 23 4.79 -11.39 16.43
N ALA A 24 6.07 -11.05 16.58
CA ALA A 24 6.57 -9.71 16.29
C ALA A 24 6.31 -9.33 14.82
N SER A 25 6.56 -10.25 13.89
CA SER A 25 6.26 -10.04 12.47
C SER A 25 4.76 -9.84 12.22
N LEU A 26 3.89 -10.59 12.90
CA LEU A 26 2.44 -10.44 12.78
C LEU A 26 1.97 -9.05 13.23
N ILE A 27 2.47 -8.57 14.37
CA ILE A 27 2.12 -7.23 14.89
C ILE A 27 2.53 -6.14 13.88
N VAL A 28 3.73 -6.25 13.31
CA VAL A 28 4.23 -5.29 12.31
C VAL A 28 3.40 -5.34 11.03
N VAL A 29 3.05 -6.54 10.55
CA VAL A 29 2.16 -6.74 9.39
C VAL A 29 0.81 -6.08 9.63
N VAL A 30 0.15 -6.39 10.75
CA VAL A 30 -1.18 -5.84 11.07
C VAL A 30 -1.12 -4.31 11.16
N GLY A 31 -0.09 -3.77 11.82
CA GLY A 31 0.12 -2.31 11.89
C GLY A 31 0.29 -1.67 10.52
N LEU A 32 1.07 -2.27 9.62
CA LEU A 32 1.25 -1.79 8.25
C LEU A 32 -0.03 -1.91 7.42
N VAL A 33 -0.77 -3.01 7.53
CA VAL A 33 -2.05 -3.19 6.82
C VAL A 33 -3.02 -2.09 7.22
N VAL A 34 -3.17 -1.81 8.52
CA VAL A 34 -4.05 -0.74 9.01
C VAL A 34 -3.58 0.64 8.55
N ASP A 35 -2.30 0.97 8.74
CA ASP A 35 -1.71 2.24 8.28
C ASP A 35 -1.95 2.49 6.79
N ARG A 36 -1.71 1.49 5.95
CA ARG A 36 -1.87 1.57 4.49
C ARG A 36 -3.34 1.59 4.07
N ALA A 37 -4.18 0.73 4.66
CA ALA A 37 -5.61 0.73 4.37
C ALA A 37 -6.23 2.08 4.71
N LEU A 38 -5.88 2.67 5.86
CA LEU A 38 -6.36 3.99 6.23
C LEU A 38 -5.84 5.08 5.28
N ALA A 39 -4.55 5.09 4.94
CA ALA A 39 -3.99 6.08 4.03
C ALA A 39 -4.65 6.04 2.63
N LEU A 40 -4.78 4.85 2.02
CA LEU A 40 -5.33 4.71 0.68
C LEU A 40 -6.85 4.97 0.64
N TYR A 41 -7.62 4.40 1.58
CA TYR A 41 -9.07 4.57 1.57
C TYR A 41 -9.53 5.92 2.12
N PHE A 42 -8.84 6.50 3.13
CA PHE A 42 -9.27 7.78 3.72
C PHE A 42 -8.53 8.99 3.18
N GLN A 43 -7.25 8.93 2.82
CA GLN A 43 -6.52 10.14 2.39
C GLN A 43 -6.49 10.29 0.87
N ALA A 44 -6.44 9.18 0.16
CA ALA A 44 -6.19 9.19 -1.27
C ALA A 44 -7.47 9.06 -2.12
N SER A 45 -8.57 8.54 -1.56
CA SER A 45 -9.84 8.42 -2.29
C SER A 45 -10.45 9.80 -2.62
N VAL A 46 -10.74 9.99 -3.91
CA VAL A 46 -11.52 11.11 -4.47
C VAL A 46 -12.60 10.52 -5.35
N ASP A 47 -13.77 11.14 -5.32
CA ASP A 47 -14.77 10.95 -6.38
C ASP A 47 -14.25 11.57 -7.68
N LYS A 48 -13.53 10.76 -8.46
CA LYS A 48 -12.94 11.14 -9.76
C LYS A 48 -13.99 11.75 -10.67
N GLU A 49 -15.18 11.15 -10.74
CA GLU A 49 -16.26 11.58 -11.63
C GLU A 49 -16.84 12.93 -11.19
N GLY A 50 -17.13 13.07 -9.89
CA GLY A 50 -17.58 14.34 -9.31
C GLY A 50 -16.57 15.47 -9.50
N PHE A 51 -15.29 15.19 -9.25
CA PHE A 51 -14.20 16.13 -9.44
C PHE A 51 -14.06 16.56 -10.91
N LEU A 52 -14.02 15.60 -11.83
CA LEU A 52 -13.89 15.87 -13.27
C LEU A 52 -15.08 16.65 -13.81
N ARG A 53 -16.30 16.36 -13.36
CA ARG A 53 -17.50 17.09 -13.79
C ARG A 53 -17.44 18.56 -13.38
N GLY A 54 -17.10 18.84 -12.12
CA GLY A 54 -16.95 20.22 -11.64
C GLY A 54 -15.80 20.96 -12.35
N LEU A 55 -14.69 20.27 -12.59
CA LEU A 55 -13.55 20.84 -13.30
C LEU A 55 -13.89 21.17 -14.76
N LYS A 56 -14.56 20.25 -15.47
CA LYS A 56 -15.02 20.45 -16.85
C LYS A 56 -15.91 21.69 -16.98
N GLU A 57 -16.84 21.90 -16.05
CA GLU A 57 -17.73 23.07 -16.08
C GLU A 57 -16.95 24.39 -16.05
N HIS A 58 -15.90 24.49 -15.22
CA HIS A 58 -15.05 25.68 -15.16
C HIS A 58 -14.17 25.85 -16.40
N ILE A 59 -13.60 24.76 -16.91
CA ILE A 59 -12.78 24.77 -18.13
C ILE A 59 -13.60 25.19 -19.35
N TYR A 60 -14.82 24.68 -19.53
CA TYR A 60 -15.69 25.05 -20.65
C TYR A 60 -16.13 26.51 -20.62
N ARG A 61 -16.22 27.12 -19.43
CA ARG A 61 -16.51 28.55 -19.26
C ARG A 61 -15.30 29.44 -19.55
N GLY A 62 -14.10 28.87 -19.73
CA GLY A 62 -12.87 29.61 -19.99
C GLY A 62 -12.31 30.37 -18.78
N ASP A 63 -12.83 30.11 -17.57
CA ASP A 63 -12.38 30.76 -16.33
C ASP A 63 -11.30 29.91 -15.64
N LEU A 64 -10.05 30.11 -16.03
CA LEU A 64 -8.89 29.38 -15.48
C LEU A 64 -8.73 29.59 -13.97
N ASP A 65 -8.88 30.83 -13.49
CA ASP A 65 -8.78 31.14 -12.06
C ASP A 65 -9.81 30.39 -11.22
N ARG A 66 -11.04 30.25 -11.75
CA ARG A 66 -12.09 29.47 -11.08
C ARG A 66 -11.74 27.99 -11.04
N ALA A 67 -11.22 27.43 -12.13
CA ALA A 67 -10.76 26.03 -12.15
C ALA A 67 -9.65 25.77 -11.10
N ILE A 68 -8.67 26.67 -10.99
CA ILE A 68 -7.60 26.57 -9.98
C ILE A 68 -8.18 26.68 -8.56
N SER A 69 -9.09 27.64 -8.33
CA SER A 69 -9.73 27.82 -7.02
C SER A 69 -10.60 26.63 -6.62
N PHE A 70 -11.29 26.01 -7.60
CA PHE A 70 -12.06 24.79 -7.41
C PHE A 70 -11.12 23.67 -6.94
N CYS A 71 -10.02 23.40 -7.64
CA CYS A 71 -9.03 22.42 -7.19
C CYS A 71 -8.46 22.73 -5.80
N ALA A 72 -8.26 24.01 -5.46
CA ALA A 72 -7.78 24.41 -4.13
C ALA A 72 -8.81 24.20 -3.02
N SER A 73 -10.11 24.26 -3.34
CA SER A 73 -11.21 24.00 -2.40
C SER A 73 -11.45 22.51 -2.14
N GLN A 74 -10.97 21.64 -3.03
CA GLN A 74 -11.09 20.20 -2.88
C GLN A 74 -10.10 19.64 -1.88
N LYS A 75 -10.41 18.43 -1.40
CA LYS A 75 -9.51 17.67 -0.53
C LYS A 75 -8.16 17.48 -1.20
N LYS A 76 -7.08 17.71 -0.43
CA LYS A 76 -5.69 17.51 -0.90
C LYS A 76 -5.43 16.03 -1.15
N THR A 77 -5.56 15.61 -2.40
CA THR A 77 -5.22 14.26 -2.84
C THR A 77 -4.18 14.30 -3.95
N PRO A 78 -3.51 13.18 -4.24
CA PRO A 78 -2.55 13.07 -5.34
C PRO A 78 -3.13 13.58 -6.67
N LEU A 79 -4.33 13.11 -7.03
CA LEU A 79 -5.04 13.51 -8.25
C LEU A 79 -5.26 15.03 -8.34
N VAL A 80 -5.80 15.63 -7.28
CA VAL A 80 -6.06 17.08 -7.25
C VAL A 80 -4.76 17.88 -7.33
N SER A 81 -3.70 17.38 -6.71
CA SER A 81 -2.38 18.05 -6.71
C SER A 81 -1.74 18.05 -8.09
N VAL A 82 -1.82 16.92 -8.83
CA VAL A 82 -1.34 16.80 -10.20
C VAL A 82 -2.11 17.72 -11.14
N ILE A 83 -3.45 17.67 -11.09
CA ILE A 83 -4.28 18.50 -11.97
C ILE A 83 -4.11 19.99 -11.68
N LYS A 84 -3.99 20.38 -10.40
CA LYS A 84 -3.71 21.77 -10.02
C LYS A 84 -2.36 22.26 -10.57
N ALA A 85 -1.31 21.42 -10.52
CA ALA A 85 0.00 21.78 -11.06
C ALA A 85 -0.06 22.06 -12.57
N GLY A 86 -0.82 21.25 -13.32
CA GLY A 86 -1.07 21.50 -14.74
C GLY A 86 -1.84 22.81 -14.98
N LEU A 87 -2.95 23.04 -14.28
CA LEU A 87 -3.77 24.24 -14.46
C LEU A 87 -3.00 25.55 -14.23
N ILE A 88 -2.08 25.58 -13.27
CA ILE A 88 -1.26 26.77 -12.99
C ILE A 88 -0.32 27.11 -14.16
N ASN A 89 0.11 26.11 -14.93
CA ASN A 89 1.07 26.29 -16.03
C ASN A 89 0.40 26.48 -17.40
N VAL A 90 -0.94 26.50 -17.47
CA VAL A 90 -1.71 26.78 -18.71
C VAL A 90 -1.26 28.05 -19.43
N PRO A 91 -0.91 29.17 -18.76
CA PRO A 91 -0.43 30.37 -19.46
C PRO A 91 0.90 30.20 -20.19
N LYS A 92 1.75 29.25 -19.78
CA LYS A 92 3.09 29.04 -20.35
C LYS A 92 3.06 28.21 -21.62
N GLY A 93 2.12 27.27 -21.72
CA GLY A 93 1.91 26.46 -22.91
C GLY A 93 1.58 25.02 -22.60
N GLU A 94 1.16 24.28 -23.62
CA GLU A 94 0.80 22.86 -23.51
C GLU A 94 1.97 22.00 -23.00
N ALA A 95 3.17 22.26 -23.51
CA ALA A 95 4.38 21.56 -23.09
C ALA A 95 4.65 21.75 -21.58
N ASP A 96 4.50 22.98 -21.06
CA ASP A 96 4.67 23.27 -19.64
C ASP A 96 3.56 22.67 -18.77
N VAL A 97 2.32 22.62 -19.27
CA VAL A 97 1.20 21.96 -18.57
C VAL A 97 1.50 20.47 -18.40
N GLN A 98 1.87 19.80 -19.48
CA GLN A 98 2.21 18.37 -19.46
C GLN A 98 3.40 18.11 -18.55
N ALA A 99 4.49 18.88 -18.70
CA ALA A 99 5.67 18.75 -17.86
C ALA A 99 5.36 18.94 -16.36
N ALA A 100 4.51 19.92 -16.01
CA ALA A 100 4.10 20.16 -14.64
C ALA A 100 3.22 19.04 -14.06
N MET A 101 2.33 18.46 -14.87
CA MET A 101 1.53 17.30 -14.47
C MET A 101 2.42 16.05 -14.26
N ASP A 102 3.40 15.83 -15.14
CA ASP A 102 4.34 14.72 -15.05
C ASP A 102 5.26 14.85 -13.82
N GLU A 103 5.80 16.05 -13.57
CA GLU A 103 6.61 16.33 -12.38
C GLU A 103 5.79 16.09 -11.09
N ALA A 104 4.55 16.59 -11.05
CA ALA A 104 3.67 16.38 -9.91
C ALA A 104 3.34 14.88 -9.73
N THR A 105 3.12 14.15 -10.82
CA THR A 105 2.88 12.70 -10.77
C THR A 105 4.09 11.98 -10.20
N LEU A 106 5.30 12.26 -10.68
CA LEU A 106 6.55 11.69 -10.14
C LEU A 106 6.75 11.99 -8.65
N ARG A 107 6.26 13.14 -8.17
CA ARG A 107 6.31 13.51 -6.75
C ARG A 107 5.25 12.81 -5.90
N GLU A 108 4.06 12.57 -6.43
CA GLU A 108 2.93 12.00 -5.69
C GLU A 108 2.88 10.46 -5.76
N SER A 109 3.32 9.83 -6.86
CA SER A 109 3.32 8.37 -7.04
C SER A 109 4.02 7.61 -5.91
N PRO A 110 5.23 8.00 -5.47
CA PRO A 110 5.92 7.31 -4.37
C PRO A 110 5.17 7.39 -3.04
N LYS A 111 4.27 8.39 -2.86
CA LYS A 111 3.47 8.52 -1.63
C LYS A 111 2.31 7.53 -1.61
N ILE A 112 1.75 7.21 -2.78
CA ILE A 112 0.69 6.21 -2.96
C ILE A 112 1.28 4.80 -2.72
N GLU A 113 2.42 4.51 -3.34
CA GLU A 113 3.06 3.18 -3.26
C GLU A 113 3.82 2.94 -1.94
N LYS A 114 4.02 4.00 -1.14
CA LYS A 114 4.88 3.96 0.04
C LYS A 114 4.51 2.80 0.96
N ARG A 115 5.51 2.02 1.36
CA ARG A 115 5.41 0.92 2.33
C ARG A 115 4.55 -0.29 1.94
N THR A 116 3.81 -0.26 0.82
CA THR A 116 3.01 -1.41 0.38
C THR A 116 3.89 -2.63 0.12
N GLY A 117 5.06 -2.45 -0.52
CA GLY A 117 6.03 -3.52 -0.77
C GLY A 117 6.58 -4.21 0.50
N TYR A 118 6.56 -3.54 1.66
CA TYR A 118 7.00 -4.18 2.92
C TYR A 118 6.06 -5.30 3.36
N LEU A 119 4.77 -5.27 2.99
CA LEU A 119 3.83 -6.34 3.31
C LEU A 119 4.23 -7.64 2.61
N ALA A 120 4.63 -7.57 1.35
CA ALA A 120 5.15 -8.72 0.61
C ALA A 120 6.42 -9.28 1.25
N MET A 121 7.37 -8.39 1.57
CA MET A 121 8.61 -8.78 2.23
C MET A 121 8.37 -9.43 3.59
N LEU A 122 7.54 -8.83 4.45
CA LEU A 122 7.22 -9.36 5.77
C LEU A 122 6.42 -10.66 5.71
N GLY A 123 5.53 -10.83 4.73
CA GLY A 123 4.85 -12.10 4.49
C GLY A 123 5.83 -13.22 4.16
N ASN A 124 6.82 -12.94 3.31
CA ASN A 124 7.89 -13.90 3.01
C ASN A 124 8.76 -14.19 4.24
N VAL A 125 9.13 -13.16 5.00
CA VAL A 125 9.89 -13.32 6.25
C VAL A 125 9.13 -14.17 7.26
N ALA A 126 7.82 -13.98 7.44
CA ALA A 126 7.00 -14.78 8.35
C ALA A 126 6.99 -16.28 7.97
N THR A 127 6.89 -16.60 6.68
CA THR A 127 7.01 -17.98 6.18
C THR A 127 8.39 -18.57 6.47
N LEU A 128 9.45 -17.80 6.22
CA LEU A 128 10.82 -18.23 6.48
C LEU A 128 11.10 -18.42 7.98
N LEU A 129 10.52 -17.57 8.85
CA LEU A 129 10.59 -17.75 10.30
C LEU A 129 9.88 -19.03 10.75
N GLY A 130 8.73 -19.37 10.17
CA GLY A 130 8.03 -20.63 10.45
C GLY A 130 8.86 -21.86 10.03
N LEU A 131 9.49 -21.81 8.85
CA LEU A 131 10.40 -22.86 8.38
C LEU A 131 11.68 -22.94 9.23
N LEU A 132 12.23 -21.81 9.66
CA LEU A 132 13.37 -21.80 10.58
C LEU A 132 12.99 -22.45 11.92
N GLY A 133 11.79 -22.16 12.42
CA GLY A 133 11.25 -22.76 13.64
C GLY A 133 11.17 -24.29 13.55
N THR A 134 10.75 -24.85 12.42
CA THR A 134 10.75 -26.32 12.25
C THR A 134 12.15 -26.90 12.24
N ILE A 135 13.09 -26.26 11.56
CA ILE A 135 14.48 -26.72 11.50
C ILE A 135 15.09 -26.72 12.91
N VAL A 136 14.91 -25.65 13.67
CA VAL A 136 15.44 -25.55 15.05
C VAL A 136 14.77 -26.56 15.98
N GLY A 137 13.45 -26.74 15.89
CA GLY A 137 12.72 -27.73 16.68
C GLY A 137 13.19 -29.16 16.39
N LEU A 138 13.41 -29.51 15.12
CA LEU A 138 13.91 -30.83 14.74
C LEU A 138 15.38 -31.05 15.17
N ILE A 139 16.24 -30.03 15.06
CA ILE A 139 17.63 -30.12 15.55
C ILE A 139 17.64 -30.39 17.06
N GLY A 140 16.80 -29.67 17.82
CA GLY A 140 16.62 -29.91 19.26
C GLY A 140 16.09 -31.31 19.57
N ALA A 141 15.11 -31.77 18.80
CA ALA A 141 14.51 -33.10 18.95
C ALA A 141 15.54 -34.22 18.85
N PHE A 142 16.31 -34.24 17.76
CA PHE A 142 17.31 -35.28 17.51
C PHE A 142 18.48 -35.20 18.52
N GLY A 143 18.85 -34.00 18.97
CA GLY A 143 19.82 -33.82 20.04
C GLY A 143 19.36 -34.40 21.38
N ALA A 144 18.10 -34.17 21.76
CA ALA A 144 17.53 -34.69 23.01
C ALA A 144 17.33 -36.22 22.98
N VAL A 145 16.88 -36.76 21.86
CA VAL A 145 16.65 -38.21 21.68
C VAL A 145 17.93 -39.03 21.74
N ALA A 146 19.08 -38.45 21.37
CA ALA A 146 20.38 -39.13 21.38
C ALA A 146 20.76 -39.66 22.78
N ASN A 147 20.41 -38.92 23.84
CA ASN A 147 20.76 -39.25 25.24
C ASN A 147 19.56 -39.75 26.07
N ALA A 148 18.37 -39.88 25.47
CA ALA A 148 17.15 -40.24 26.18
C ALA A 148 16.99 -41.77 26.36
N SER A 149 16.25 -42.16 27.40
CA SER A 149 15.87 -43.56 27.64
C SER A 149 14.97 -44.09 26.52
N PRO A 150 15.03 -45.38 26.13
CA PRO A 150 14.19 -45.93 25.06
C PRO A 150 12.68 -45.71 25.27
N ALA A 151 12.23 -45.65 26.53
CA ALA A 151 10.83 -45.40 26.88
C ALA A 151 10.40 -43.95 26.60
N ASP A 152 11.31 -42.97 26.76
CA ASP A 152 11.01 -41.55 26.63
C ASP A 152 11.22 -40.99 25.22
N LYS A 153 12.04 -41.69 24.40
CA LYS A 153 12.39 -41.24 23.03
C LYS A 153 11.19 -40.90 22.17
N ALA A 154 10.14 -41.74 22.21
CA ALA A 154 8.94 -41.53 21.41
C ALA A 154 8.21 -40.24 21.82
N THR A 155 8.04 -40.02 23.12
CA THR A 155 7.36 -38.84 23.67
C THR A 155 8.14 -37.55 23.40
N ILE A 156 9.46 -37.56 23.62
CA ILE A 156 10.33 -36.40 23.35
C ILE A 156 10.26 -36.00 21.87
N LEU A 157 10.36 -36.99 20.97
CA LEU A 157 10.31 -36.75 19.54
C LEU A 157 8.94 -36.19 19.12
N ALA A 158 7.85 -36.80 19.61
CA ALA A 158 6.49 -36.35 19.30
C ALA A 158 6.24 -34.89 19.74
N ASN A 159 6.65 -34.55 20.96
CA ASN A 159 6.49 -33.19 21.48
C ASN A 159 7.30 -32.16 20.67
N SER A 160 8.55 -32.50 20.31
CA SER A 160 9.42 -31.58 19.56
C SER A 160 8.95 -31.38 18.11
N ILE A 161 8.42 -32.44 17.47
CA ILE A 161 7.79 -32.32 16.15
C ILE A 161 6.52 -31.47 16.24
N SER A 162 5.72 -31.63 17.30
CA SER A 162 4.53 -30.80 17.52
C SER A 162 4.88 -29.32 17.67
N GLU A 163 5.91 -28.99 18.46
CA GLU A 163 6.45 -27.63 18.59
C GLU A 163 6.87 -27.03 17.24
N ALA A 164 7.63 -27.81 16.46
CA ALA A 164 8.08 -27.44 15.12
C ALA A 164 6.88 -27.16 14.19
N MET A 165 5.89 -28.06 14.16
CA MET A 165 4.70 -27.90 13.31
C MET A 165 3.88 -26.66 13.69
N ASN A 166 3.77 -26.35 14.98
CA ASN A 166 3.14 -25.12 15.45
C ASN A 166 3.83 -23.88 14.87
N CYS A 167 5.17 -23.82 14.88
CA CYS A 167 5.92 -22.68 14.30
C CYS A 167 5.55 -22.43 12.82
N THR A 168 5.46 -23.49 12.01
CA THR A 168 5.06 -23.35 10.60
C THR A 168 3.61 -22.89 10.47
N ALA A 169 2.69 -23.46 11.25
CA ALA A 169 1.29 -23.06 11.20
C ALA A 169 1.11 -21.57 11.48
N PHE A 170 1.78 -21.04 12.51
CA PHE A 170 1.73 -19.61 12.84
C PHE A 170 2.44 -18.72 11.82
N GLY A 171 3.56 -19.19 11.25
CA GLY A 171 4.26 -18.50 10.15
C GLY A 171 3.34 -18.31 8.94
N LEU A 172 2.64 -19.38 8.53
CA LEU A 172 1.67 -19.33 7.43
C LEU A 172 0.44 -18.50 7.76
N LEU A 173 -0.07 -18.60 9.00
CA LEU A 173 -1.20 -17.79 9.47
C LEU A 173 -0.88 -16.29 9.43
N THR A 174 0.39 -15.92 9.57
CA THR A 174 0.86 -14.54 9.44
C THR A 174 1.11 -14.16 7.99
N ALA A 175 1.75 -15.03 7.21
CA ALA A 175 2.16 -14.75 5.83
C ALA A 175 0.98 -14.63 4.86
N ILE A 176 -0.02 -15.52 4.96
CA ILE A 176 -1.15 -15.56 4.01
C ILE A 176 -1.94 -14.24 4.05
N PRO A 177 -2.40 -13.73 5.21
CA PRO A 177 -3.08 -12.44 5.27
C PRO A 177 -2.20 -11.27 4.82
N ALA A 178 -0.90 -11.31 5.12
CA ALA A 178 0.05 -10.27 4.70
C ALA A 178 0.12 -10.16 3.16
N LEU A 179 0.24 -11.30 2.47
CA LEU A 179 0.33 -11.36 1.00
C LEU A 179 -1.00 -11.01 0.33
N VAL A 180 -2.13 -11.43 0.90
CA VAL A 180 -3.46 -11.04 0.40
C VAL A 180 -3.66 -9.53 0.55
N ALA A 181 -3.35 -8.96 1.72
CA ALA A 181 -3.45 -7.54 1.95
C ALA A 181 -2.51 -6.74 1.03
N TYR A 182 -1.28 -7.22 0.83
CA TYR A 182 -0.36 -6.66 -0.15
C TYR A 182 -0.99 -6.60 -1.55
N SER A 183 -1.53 -7.71 -2.05
CA SER A 183 -2.11 -7.78 -3.39
C SER A 183 -3.28 -6.80 -3.56
N VAL A 184 -4.18 -6.71 -2.58
CA VAL A 184 -5.32 -5.79 -2.62
C VAL A 184 -4.86 -4.32 -2.57
N LEU A 185 -3.95 -3.99 -1.66
CA LEU A 185 -3.46 -2.60 -1.50
C LEU A 185 -2.59 -2.17 -2.67
N GLN A 186 -1.80 -3.08 -3.25
CA GLN A 186 -1.04 -2.82 -4.46
C GLN A 186 -1.96 -2.59 -5.66
N GLY A 187 -2.98 -3.44 -5.85
CA GLY A 187 -3.99 -3.25 -6.90
C GLY A 187 -4.70 -1.91 -6.76
N LYS A 188 -5.04 -1.50 -5.52
CA LYS A 188 -5.63 -0.18 -5.27
C LYS A 188 -4.66 0.96 -5.60
N SER A 189 -3.40 0.83 -5.21
CA SER A 189 -2.36 1.82 -5.50
C SER A 189 -2.19 2.01 -7.01
N GLN A 190 -2.15 0.91 -7.77
CA GLN A 190 -2.04 0.96 -9.23
C GLN A 190 -3.26 1.62 -9.87
N GLN A 191 -4.48 1.25 -9.46
CA GLN A 191 -5.70 1.87 -9.97
C GLN A 191 -5.68 3.40 -9.80
N MET A 192 -5.14 3.89 -8.68
CA MET A 192 -5.05 5.32 -8.42
C MET A 192 -4.03 6.02 -9.31
N LEU A 193 -2.91 5.36 -9.63
CA LEU A 193 -1.93 5.87 -10.59
C LEU A 193 -2.52 5.93 -12.00
N ASP A 194 -3.25 4.89 -12.38
CA ASP A 194 -3.94 4.83 -13.68
C ASP A 194 -4.99 5.95 -13.78
N ASP A 195 -5.76 6.18 -12.71
CA ASP A 195 -6.72 7.28 -12.62
C ASP A 195 -6.05 8.65 -12.76
N ILE A 196 -4.87 8.86 -12.17
CA ILE A 196 -4.08 10.10 -12.31
C ILE A 196 -3.66 10.30 -13.75
N ASN A 197 -3.10 9.26 -14.39
CA ASN A 197 -2.63 9.33 -15.77
C ASN A 197 -3.78 9.61 -16.75
N GLU A 198 -4.87 8.84 -16.66
CA GLU A 198 -6.05 9.03 -17.50
C GLU A 198 -6.65 10.43 -17.34
N THR A 199 -6.79 10.88 -16.08
CA THR A 199 -7.35 12.21 -15.79
C THR A 199 -6.44 13.33 -16.28
N SER A 200 -5.12 13.18 -16.13
CA SER A 200 -4.15 14.18 -16.60
C SER A 200 -4.25 14.36 -18.12
N VAL A 201 -4.27 13.26 -18.88
CA VAL A 201 -4.46 13.30 -20.33
C VAL A 201 -5.82 13.89 -20.72
N SER A 202 -6.90 13.50 -20.02
CA SER A 202 -8.24 14.05 -20.28
C SER A 202 -8.29 15.56 -20.05
N VAL A 203 -7.69 16.05 -18.96
CA VAL A 203 -7.64 17.48 -18.63
C VAL A 203 -6.74 18.23 -19.59
N LEU A 204 -5.59 17.70 -19.98
CA LEU A 204 -4.73 18.31 -21.00
C LEU A 204 -5.51 18.52 -22.31
N ASN A 205 -6.16 17.47 -22.81
CA ASN A 205 -6.96 17.55 -24.04
C ASN A 205 -8.08 18.60 -23.93
N LEU A 206 -8.73 18.70 -22.76
CA LEU A 206 -9.75 19.71 -22.51
C LEU A 206 -9.17 21.13 -22.49
N ILE A 207 -7.98 21.32 -21.91
CA ILE A 207 -7.28 22.60 -21.90
C ILE A 207 -6.91 23.00 -23.32
N VAL A 208 -6.27 22.11 -24.08
CA VAL A 208 -5.83 22.37 -25.47
C VAL A 208 -7.04 22.70 -26.36
N ALA A 209 -8.12 21.91 -26.29
CA ALA A 209 -9.31 22.12 -27.10
C ALA A 209 -10.08 23.42 -26.76
N ASN A 210 -9.87 24.00 -25.57
CA ASN A 210 -10.55 25.23 -25.15
C ASN A 210 -9.59 26.39 -24.91
N ARG A 211 -8.32 26.27 -25.32
CA ARG A 211 -7.26 27.25 -25.05
C ARG A 211 -7.62 28.65 -25.56
N ASP A 212 -8.22 28.73 -26.75
CA ASP A 212 -8.63 30.00 -27.37
C ASP A 212 -9.76 30.71 -26.60
N LYS A 213 -10.51 29.97 -25.78
CA LYS A 213 -11.60 30.50 -24.96
C LYS A 213 -11.15 30.83 -23.54
N MET A 214 -9.97 30.38 -23.13
CA MET A 214 -9.46 30.63 -21.78
C MET A 214 -8.98 32.07 -21.65
N LYS A 215 -9.54 32.78 -20.67
CA LYS A 215 -9.00 34.07 -20.26
C LYS A 215 -7.69 33.82 -19.52
N LEU A 216 -6.58 33.89 -20.24
CA LEU A 216 -5.27 33.80 -19.63
C LEU A 216 -5.06 35.02 -18.72
N PRO A 217 -4.63 34.83 -17.46
CA PRO A 217 -4.23 35.95 -16.63
C PRO A 217 -3.14 36.73 -17.36
N ALA A 218 -3.32 38.04 -17.49
CA ALA A 218 -2.41 38.91 -18.20
C ALA A 218 -1.10 39.05 -17.43
N THR A 219 -0.17 38.09 -17.57
CA THR A 219 1.29 38.25 -17.44
C THR A 219 1.98 36.89 -17.61
N VAL A 220 2.63 36.67 -18.75
CA VAL A 220 4.06 36.34 -18.83
C VAL A 220 4.56 36.99 -20.13
N PRO A 221 5.59 37.87 -20.11
CA PRO A 221 6.18 38.39 -21.32
C PRO A 221 6.69 37.22 -22.17
N SER A 222 6.41 37.26 -23.47
CA SER A 222 7.12 36.45 -24.46
C SER A 222 8.61 36.77 -24.33
N GLU A 223 9.42 35.81 -23.89
CA GLU A 223 10.86 35.90 -24.08
C GLU A 223 11.12 35.82 -25.60
N GLU A 224 11.62 36.93 -26.15
CA GLU A 224 12.21 37.05 -27.49
C GLU A 224 13.47 36.21 -27.64
#